data_AF-A0A1Q4FGB2-F1
#
_entry.id   AF-A0A1Q4FGB2-F1
#
_cell.length_a   1.000
_cell.length_b   1.000
_cell.length_c   1.000
_cell.angle_alpha   90.00
_cell.angle_beta   90.00
_cell.angle_gamma   90.00
#
_symmetry.space_group_name_H-M   'P 1'
#
loop_
_entity.id
_entity.type
_entity.pdbx_description
1 polymer ?
#
loop_
_entity_poly.entity_id
_entity_poly.type
_entity_poly.pdbx_seq_one_letter_code
_entity_poly.pdbx_strand_id
1 'polypeptide(L)'
;MMNIPETLTIGAFAKAAGVNVETIRFYQRKGLLLEPDRPIGGIRRYGPTDVDRVKFVKSAQRLGFNLDEVAQLLKLEDGTHCHESADLAAARLADVRLRLADLQRMELALSQLVKACSSSQGKVTCPLIASLHRHAPAGKTHTEGLKRTSLRN
;
A
#
# COMPACT_ATOMS: atom_id res chain seq x y z
N MET A 1 -42.57 -14.41 5.89
CA MET A 1 -41.48 -15.41 6.00
C MET A 1 -40.19 -14.67 6.29
N MET A 2 -39.60 -14.90 7.47
CA MET A 2 -38.30 -14.30 7.83
C MET A 2 -37.23 -14.87 6.89
N ASN A 3 -36.68 -14.01 6.03
CA ASN A 3 -35.55 -14.35 5.18
C ASN A 3 -34.34 -14.50 6.10
N ILE A 4 -33.99 -15.74 6.47
CA ILE A 4 -32.78 -16.00 7.27
C ILE A 4 -31.62 -15.56 6.36
N PRO A 5 -30.88 -14.48 6.66
CA PRO A 5 -29.74 -14.12 5.84
C PRO A 5 -28.78 -15.31 5.87
N GLU A 6 -28.36 -15.77 4.70
CA GLU A 6 -27.38 -16.86 4.60
C GLU A 6 -26.13 -16.46 5.38
N THR A 7 -25.99 -17.03 6.57
CA THR A 7 -24.89 -16.69 7.48
C THR A 7 -23.72 -17.64 7.23
N LEU A 8 -22.64 -17.07 6.71
CA LEU A 8 -21.47 -17.80 6.26
C LEU A 8 -20.51 -18.08 7.43
N THR A 9 -19.85 -19.23 7.40
CA THR A 9 -18.65 -19.46 8.23
C THR A 9 -17.50 -18.62 7.71
N ILE A 10 -16.45 -18.39 8.51
CA ILE A 10 -15.31 -17.54 8.10
C ILE A 10 -14.67 -18.00 6.77
N GLY A 11 -14.63 -19.31 6.49
CA GLY A 11 -14.09 -19.85 5.24
C GLY A 11 -15.00 -19.57 4.03
N ALA A 12 -16.31 -19.78 4.19
CA ALA A 12 -17.28 -19.46 3.14
C ALA A 12 -17.37 -17.94 2.90
N PHE A 13 -17.27 -17.16 3.97
CA PHE A 13 -17.20 -15.71 3.94
C PHE A 13 -15.96 -15.20 3.19
N ALA A 14 -14.78 -15.75 3.48
CA ALA A 14 -13.54 -15.45 2.76
C ALA A 14 -13.67 -15.71 1.27
N LYS A 15 -14.23 -16.88 0.91
CA LYS A 15 -14.46 -17.26 -0.47
C LYS A 15 -15.45 -16.32 -1.17
N ALA A 16 -16.56 -15.98 -0.52
CA ALA A 16 -17.57 -15.06 -1.06
C ALA A 16 -17.02 -13.63 -1.26
N ALA A 17 -16.14 -13.17 -0.38
CA ALA A 17 -15.47 -11.89 -0.49
C ALA A 17 -14.22 -11.89 -1.40
N GLY A 18 -13.79 -13.06 -1.88
CA GLY A 18 -12.61 -13.21 -2.74
C GLY A 18 -11.30 -12.82 -2.04
N VAL A 19 -11.16 -13.17 -0.76
CA VAL A 19 -9.98 -12.97 0.09
C VAL A 19 -9.66 -14.25 0.86
N ASN A 20 -8.48 -14.33 1.47
CA ASN A 20 -8.16 -15.41 2.40
C ASN A 20 -8.68 -15.09 3.82
N VAL A 21 -8.65 -16.09 4.70
CA VAL A 21 -9.10 -15.95 6.09
C VAL A 21 -8.18 -15.02 6.88
N GLU A 22 -6.87 -15.00 6.59
CA GLU A 22 -5.93 -14.07 7.23
C GLU A 22 -6.29 -12.61 6.98
N THR A 23 -6.72 -12.26 5.76
CA THR A 23 -7.12 -10.89 5.38
C THR A 23 -8.37 -10.46 6.13
N ILE A 24 -9.35 -11.35 6.32
CA ILE A 24 -10.52 -11.07 7.16
C ILE A 24 -10.10 -10.75 8.59
N ARG A 25 -9.25 -11.61 9.17
CA ARG A 25 -8.73 -11.39 10.53
C ARG A 25 -7.91 -10.10 10.61
N PHE A 26 -7.18 -9.77 9.56
CA PHE A 26 -6.42 -8.52 9.47
C PHE A 26 -7.34 -7.30 9.48
N TYR A 27 -8.42 -7.31 8.70
CA TYR A 27 -9.42 -6.24 8.70
C TYR A 27 -10.15 -6.11 10.03
N GLN A 28 -10.42 -7.22 10.72
CA GLN A 28 -10.96 -7.20 12.08
C GLN A 28 -10.01 -6.52 13.07
N ARG A 29 -8.72 -6.90 13.07
CA ARG A 29 -7.71 -6.25 13.93
C ARG A 29 -7.52 -4.76 13.64
N LYS A 30 -7.78 -4.34 12.40
CA LYS A 30 -7.70 -2.94 11.97
C LYS A 30 -9.01 -2.17 12.15
N GLY A 31 -10.06 -2.81 12.69
CA GLY A 31 -11.37 -2.17 12.91
C GLY A 31 -12.14 -1.88 11.62
N LEU A 32 -11.70 -2.41 10.48
CA LEU A 32 -12.36 -2.22 9.18
C LEU A 32 -13.54 -3.16 8.99
N LEU A 33 -13.56 -4.28 9.70
CA LEU A 33 -14.63 -5.26 9.68
C LEU A 33 -15.00 -5.61 11.12
N LEU A 34 -16.29 -5.70 11.43
CA LEU A 34 -16.75 -6.12 12.74
C LEU A 34 -16.43 -7.61 12.94
N GLU A 35 -15.96 -7.96 14.14
CA GLU A 35 -15.81 -9.35 14.55
C GLU A 35 -17.11 -9.78 15.22
N PRO A 36 -17.92 -10.66 14.60
CA PRO A 36 -19.18 -11.09 15.19
C PRO A 36 -18.93 -11.93 16.44
N ASP A 37 -19.88 -11.84 17.37
CA ASP A 37 -19.85 -12.61 18.61
C ASP A 37 -19.81 -14.10 18.31
N ARG A 38 -19.09 -14.83 19.17
CA ARG A 38 -19.03 -16.28 19.10
C ARG A 38 -20.20 -16.83 19.93
N PRO A 39 -21.17 -17.53 19.31
CA PRO A 39 -22.22 -18.21 20.07
C PRO A 39 -21.60 -19.28 20.99
N ILE A 40 -22.22 -19.54 22.15
CA ILE A 40 -21.75 -20.57 23.10
C ILE A 40 -21.67 -21.92 22.38
N GLY A 41 -20.49 -22.53 22.33
CA GLY A 41 -20.25 -23.79 21.63
C GLY A 41 -20.30 -23.71 20.09
N GLY A 42 -20.47 -22.50 19.53
CA GLY A 42 -20.70 -22.28 18.11
C GLY A 42 -19.51 -21.70 17.34
N ILE A 43 -19.77 -21.49 16.04
CA ILE A 43 -18.87 -20.86 15.08
C ILE A 43 -19.42 -19.47 14.75
N ARG A 44 -18.52 -18.50 14.57
CA ARG A 44 -18.84 -17.15 14.08
C ARG A 44 -19.55 -17.20 12.73
N ARG A 45 -20.51 -16.30 12.56
CA ARG A 45 -21.40 -16.20 11.41
C ARG A 45 -21.31 -14.80 10.82
N TYR A 46 -21.16 -14.73 9.50
CA TYR A 46 -21.02 -13.49 8.73
C TYR A 46 -22.19 -13.35 7.77
N GLY A 47 -22.75 -12.14 7.67
CA GLY A 47 -23.88 -11.84 6.79
C GLY A 47 -23.45 -11.35 5.40
N PRO A 48 -24.41 -11.14 4.50
CA PRO A 48 -24.14 -10.57 3.17
C PRO A 48 -23.57 -9.14 3.25
N THR A 49 -23.99 -8.33 4.22
CA THR A 49 -23.47 -6.97 4.45
C THR A 49 -21.98 -6.97 4.79
N ASP A 50 -21.50 -7.98 5.50
CA ASP A 50 -20.07 -8.14 5.79
C ASP A 50 -19.27 -8.41 4.51
N VAL A 51 -19.87 -9.12 3.55
CA VAL A 51 -19.22 -9.45 2.27
C VAL A 51 -19.05 -8.17 1.44
N ASP A 52 -20.10 -7.36 1.38
CA ASP A 52 -20.07 -6.09 0.65
C ASP A 52 -19.07 -5.12 1.27
N ARG A 53 -18.99 -5.08 2.61
CA ARG A 53 -17.97 -4.30 3.33
C ARG A 53 -16.53 -4.72 2.97
N VAL A 54 -16.25 -6.03 2.89
CA VAL A 54 -14.90 -6.49 2.48
C VAL A 54 -14.61 -6.15 1.02
N LYS A 55 -15.60 -6.26 0.13
CA LYS A 55 -15.45 -5.85 -1.28
C LYS A 55 -15.21 -4.35 -1.42
N PHE A 56 -15.85 -3.53 -0.58
CA PHE A 56 -15.61 -2.09 -0.49
C PHE A 56 -14.16 -1.80 -0.12
N VAL A 57 -13.68 -2.38 0.99
CA VAL A 57 -12.29 -2.22 1.46
C VAL A 57 -11.29 -2.59 0.38
N LYS A 58 -11.50 -3.72 -0.29
CA LYS A 58 -10.63 -4.20 -1.38
C LYS A 58 -10.62 -3.25 -2.58
N SER A 59 -11.78 -2.69 -2.93
CA SER A 59 -11.90 -1.75 -4.05
C SER A 59 -11.19 -0.44 -3.76
N ALA A 60 -11.32 0.09 -2.53
CA ALA A 60 -10.63 1.30 -2.11
C ALA A 60 -9.10 1.10 -2.06
N GLN A 61 -8.61 -0.01 -1.50
CA GLN A 61 -7.18 -0.33 -1.55
C GLN A 61 -6.62 -0.42 -2.97
N ARG A 62 -7.40 -0.96 -3.93
CA ARG A 62 -6.98 -1.03 -5.34
C ARG A 62 -6.84 0.36 -5.98
N LEU A 63 -7.63 1.34 -5.53
CA LEU A 63 -7.48 2.75 -5.91
C LEU A 63 -6.33 3.45 -5.18
N GLY A 64 -5.63 2.72 -4.30
CA GLY A 64 -4.46 3.17 -3.59
C GLY A 64 -4.77 3.80 -2.24
N PHE A 65 -6.03 3.84 -1.78
CA PHE A 65 -6.33 4.37 -0.45
C PHE A 65 -5.63 3.54 0.63
N ASN A 66 -5.09 4.23 1.63
CA ASN A 66 -4.53 3.56 2.81
C ASN A 66 -5.67 3.10 3.74
N LEU A 67 -5.35 2.23 4.72
CA LEU A 67 -6.39 1.64 5.58
C LEU A 67 -7.14 2.68 6.43
N ASP A 68 -6.50 3.77 6.80
CA ASP A 68 -7.11 4.81 7.62
C ASP A 68 -8.10 5.64 6.77
N GLU A 69 -7.74 5.95 5.52
CA GLU A 69 -8.65 6.55 4.53
C GLU A 69 -9.84 5.63 4.23
N VAL A 70 -9.60 4.32 4.08
CA VAL A 70 -10.68 3.34 3.89
C VAL A 70 -11.61 3.31 5.11
N ALA A 71 -11.08 3.41 6.33
CA ALA A 71 -11.90 3.49 7.54
C ALA A 71 -12.77 4.76 7.56
N GLN A 72 -12.25 5.89 7.06
CA GLN A 72 -13.03 7.12 6.91
C GLN A 72 -14.13 6.94 5.87
N LEU A 73 -13.80 6.43 4.68
CA LEU A 73 -14.78 6.16 3.63
C LEU A 73 -15.90 5.21 4.08
N LEU A 74 -15.59 4.20 4.89
CA LEU A 74 -16.59 3.29 5.48
C LEU A 74 -17.55 3.97 6.46
N LYS A 75 -17.18 5.12 7.06
CA LYS A 75 -18.08 5.91 7.91
C LYS A 75 -19.02 6.79 7.09
N LEU A 76 -18.64 7.11 5.86
CA LEU A 76 -19.38 7.97 4.92
C LEU A 76 -20.28 7.16 3.97
N GLU A 77 -20.33 5.84 4.14
CA GLU A 77 -21.06 4.89 3.27
C GLU A 77 -22.59 5.04 3.36
N ASP A 78 -23.12 5.77 4.34
CA ASP A 78 -24.55 6.04 4.47
C ASP A 78 -25.13 6.95 3.36
N GLY A 79 -24.28 7.43 2.44
CA GLY A 79 -24.67 8.17 1.24
C GLY A 79 -24.98 9.65 1.49
N THR A 80 -24.90 10.12 2.73
CA THR A 80 -25.18 11.52 3.08
C THR A 80 -23.97 12.43 2.94
N HIS A 81 -22.77 11.85 2.83
CA HIS A 81 -21.49 12.55 2.84
C HIS A 81 -20.72 12.47 1.50
N CYS A 82 -21.42 12.76 0.40
CA CYS A 82 -20.83 12.73 -0.96
C CYS A 82 -19.64 13.72 -1.10
N HIS A 83 -19.74 14.91 -0.51
CA HIS A 83 -18.68 15.93 -0.58
C HIS A 83 -17.40 15.46 0.13
N GLU A 84 -17.50 14.97 1.36
CA GLU A 84 -16.36 14.48 2.14
C GLU A 84 -15.67 13.29 1.46
N SER A 85 -16.45 12.40 0.85
CA SER A 85 -15.92 11.29 0.05
C SER A 85 -15.17 11.78 -1.19
N ALA A 86 -15.68 12.84 -1.84
CA ALA A 86 -15.01 13.46 -2.99
C ALA A 86 -13.71 14.15 -2.59
N ASP A 87 -13.65 14.79 -1.42
CA ASP A 87 -12.44 15.44 -0.90
C ASP A 87 -11.32 14.42 -0.65
N LEU A 88 -11.65 13.27 -0.03
CA LEU A 88 -10.69 12.17 0.15
C LEU A 88 -10.19 11.64 -1.18
N ALA A 89 -11.07 11.46 -2.15
CA ALA A 89 -10.69 11.01 -3.49
C ALA A 89 -9.81 12.05 -4.22
N ALA A 90 -10.11 13.34 -4.07
CA ALA A 90 -9.33 14.42 -4.68
C ALA A 90 -7.92 14.50 -4.09
N ALA A 91 -7.78 14.37 -2.77
CA ALA A 91 -6.49 14.30 -2.10
C ALA A 91 -5.67 13.10 -2.63
N ARG A 92 -6.29 11.92 -2.70
CA ARG A 92 -5.62 10.73 -3.22
C ARG A 92 -5.20 10.88 -4.68
N LEU A 93 -6.05 11.50 -5.51
CA LEU A 93 -5.74 11.78 -6.91
C LEU A 93 -4.54 12.73 -7.05
N ALA A 94 -4.42 13.73 -6.18
CA ALA A 94 -3.28 14.64 -6.17
C ALA A 94 -1.97 13.90 -5.88
N ASP A 95 -1.95 13.02 -4.87
CA ASP A 95 -0.79 12.19 -4.53
C ASP A 95 -0.38 11.27 -5.69
N VAL A 96 -1.37 10.61 -6.33
CA VAL A 96 -1.12 9.74 -7.48
C VAL A 96 -0.51 10.53 -8.63
N ARG A 97 -1.01 11.74 -8.92
CA ARG A 97 -0.46 12.62 -9.96
C ARG A 97 0.97 13.06 -9.65
N LEU A 98 1.26 13.39 -8.40
CA LEU A 98 2.62 13.73 -7.97
C LEU A 98 3.56 12.55 -8.18
N ARG A 99 3.15 11.35 -7.76
CA ARG A 99 3.97 10.15 -7.92
C ARG A 99 4.19 9.78 -9.39
N LEU A 100 3.18 9.95 -10.24
CA LEU A 100 3.31 9.74 -11.68
C LEU A 100 4.33 10.70 -12.29
N ALA A 101 4.27 11.98 -11.92
CA ALA A 101 5.24 12.97 -12.41
C ALA A 101 6.68 12.62 -11.97
N ASP A 102 6.86 12.14 -10.74
CA ASP A 102 8.17 11.68 -10.25
C ASP A 102 8.67 10.46 -11.04
N LEU A 103 7.81 9.47 -11.25
CA LEU A 103 8.14 8.27 -12.01
C LEU A 103 8.48 8.59 -13.48
N GLN A 104 7.76 9.51 -14.11
CA GLN A 104 8.07 9.98 -15.46
C GLN A 104 9.44 10.68 -15.54
N ARG A 105 9.81 11.47 -14.52
CA ARG A 105 11.16 12.08 -14.47
C ARG A 105 12.25 11.01 -14.33
N MET A 106 12.03 10.00 -13.49
CA MET A 106 12.97 8.88 -13.34
C MET A 106 13.08 8.06 -14.63
N GLU A 107 11.97 7.75 -15.26
CA GLU A 107 11.92 7.04 -16.54
C GLU A 107 12.72 7.77 -17.61
N LEU A 108 12.50 9.09 -17.76
CA LEU A 108 13.22 9.90 -18.73
C LEU A 108 14.73 9.86 -18.47
N ALA A 109 15.17 10.07 -17.22
CA ALA A 109 16.58 10.03 -16.86
C ALA A 109 17.20 8.65 -17.15
N LEU A 110 16.53 7.56 -16.76
CA LEU A 110 17.00 6.20 -17.05
C LEU A 110 17.07 5.94 -18.55
N SER A 111 16.07 6.36 -19.31
CA SER A 111 16.03 6.18 -20.77
C SER A 111 17.20 6.88 -21.48
N GLN A 112 17.57 8.09 -21.01
CA GLN A 112 18.71 8.84 -21.54
C GLN A 112 20.03 8.15 -21.21
N LEU A 113 20.18 7.64 -19.99
CA LEU A 113 21.39 6.95 -19.56
C LEU A 113 21.59 5.63 -20.32
N VAL A 114 20.52 4.86 -20.53
CA VAL A 114 20.55 3.63 -21.33
C VAL A 114 20.96 3.93 -22.77
N LYS A 115 20.38 4.97 -23.39
CA LYS A 115 20.78 5.42 -24.74
C LYS A 115 22.26 5.80 -24.79
N ALA A 116 22.72 6.63 -23.86
CA ALA A 116 24.12 7.08 -23.80
C ALA A 116 25.11 5.91 -23.66
N CYS A 117 24.79 4.89 -22.86
CA CYS A 117 25.60 3.68 -22.73
C CYS A 117 25.63 2.85 -24.02
N SER A 118 24.50 2.72 -24.72
CA SER A 118 24.41 1.96 -25.97
C SER A 118 25.20 2.60 -27.12
N SER A 119 25.31 3.93 -27.13
CA SER A 119 26.05 4.68 -28.15
C SER A 119 27.56 4.78 -27.87
N SER A 120 28.01 4.44 -26.65
CA SER A 120 29.42 4.46 -26.29
C SER A 120 30.11 3.12 -26.58
N GLN A 121 30.32 2.79 -27.85
CA GLN A 121 31.22 1.69 -28.24
C GLN A 121 32.68 2.12 -28.04
N GLY A 122 33.42 1.39 -27.19
CA GLY A 122 34.88 1.56 -27.02
C GLY A 122 35.35 2.57 -25.96
N LYS A 123 34.46 3.13 -25.11
CA LYS A 123 34.87 3.95 -23.96
C LYS A 123 35.08 3.11 -22.69
N VAL A 124 36.17 3.34 -21.97
CA VAL A 124 36.53 2.65 -20.70
C VAL A 124 35.58 3.04 -19.54
N THR A 125 34.89 4.18 -19.65
CA THR A 125 34.03 4.70 -18.58
C THR A 125 32.56 4.70 -19.00
N CYS A 126 31.76 3.92 -18.28
CA CYS A 126 30.31 3.83 -18.46
C CYS A 126 29.62 5.17 -18.10
N PRO A 127 28.89 5.82 -19.04
CA PRO A 127 28.17 7.08 -18.78
C PRO A 127 27.16 7.00 -17.62
N LEU A 128 26.51 5.84 -17.43
CA LEU A 128 25.59 5.59 -16.32
C LEU A 128 26.29 5.72 -14.96
N ILE A 129 27.41 4.99 -14.78
CA ILE A 129 28.17 4.99 -13.52
C ILE A 129 28.73 6.39 -13.24
N ALA A 130 29.25 7.08 -14.26
CA ALA A 130 29.71 8.45 -14.11
C ALA A 130 28.59 9.42 -13.70
N SER A 131 27.36 9.22 -14.20
CA SER A 131 26.21 10.04 -13.82
C SER A 131 25.76 9.80 -12.38
N LEU A 132 25.71 8.53 -11.94
CA LEU A 132 25.33 8.19 -10.57
C LEU A 132 26.33 8.72 -9.53
N HIS A 133 27.63 8.75 -9.83
CA HIS A 133 28.62 9.40 -8.96
C HIS A 133 28.43 10.93 -8.86
N ARG A 134 27.92 11.58 -9.91
CA ARG A 134 27.61 13.02 -9.89
C ARG A 134 26.32 13.35 -9.16
N HIS A 135 25.36 12.43 -9.15
CA HIS A 135 24.07 12.58 -8.48
C HIS A 135 24.01 11.89 -7.11
N ALA A 136 25.13 11.35 -6.61
CA ALA A 136 25.21 10.83 -5.26
C ALA A 136 24.77 11.94 -4.28
N PRO A 137 23.76 11.69 -3.42
CA PRO A 137 23.36 12.67 -2.44
C PRO A 137 24.57 13.01 -1.57
N ALA A 138 24.68 14.27 -1.17
CA ALA A 138 25.60 14.72 -0.13
C ALA A 138 25.25 14.03 1.21
N GLY A 139 25.60 12.75 1.32
CA GLY A 139 25.48 11.92 2.50
C GLY A 139 26.73 12.12 3.35
N LYS A 140 26.54 12.81 4.48
CA LYS A 140 27.49 13.09 5.56
C LYS A 140 28.63 12.06 5.65
N THR A 141 29.86 12.55 5.51
CA THR A 141 31.09 11.85 5.90
C THR A 141 31.01 11.43 7.37
N HIS A 142 30.87 10.15 7.65
CA HIS A 142 31.26 9.59 8.95
C HIS A 142 32.80 9.51 8.98
N THR A 143 33.43 10.57 9.49
CA THR A 143 34.80 10.51 10.01
C THR A 143 34.76 10.02 11.45
N GLU A 144 35.06 8.74 11.67
CA GLU A 144 35.38 8.19 12.99
C GLU A 144 36.05 6.82 12.75
N GLY A 145 37.26 6.48 13.18
CA GLY A 145 38.30 7.15 13.94
C GLY A 145 39.36 6.07 14.15
N LEU A 146 40.46 6.12 13.39
CA LEU A 146 41.59 5.22 13.54
C LEU A 146 42.36 5.61 14.83
N LYS A 147 41.91 5.12 15.98
CA LYS A 147 42.77 5.10 17.18
C LYS A 147 43.56 3.79 17.21
N ARG A 148 44.83 3.95 16.86
CA ARG A 148 45.93 3.04 17.17
C ARG A 148 45.97 2.83 18.68
N THR A 149 45.80 1.60 19.14
CA THR A 149 46.29 1.17 20.46
C THR A 149 47.39 0.16 20.24
N SER A 150 48.61 0.71 20.24
CA SER A 150 49.84 0.04 20.58
C SER A 150 49.81 -0.31 22.07
N LEU A 151 49.86 -1.59 22.41
CA LEU A 151 50.25 -2.05 23.74
C LEU A 151 51.35 -3.10 23.55
N ARG A 152 52.59 -2.59 23.59
CA ARG A 152 53.75 -3.32 24.12
C ARG A 152 53.84 -2.94 25.59
N ASN A 153 53.71 -3.91 26.47
CA ASN A 153 54.61 -4.19 27.59
C ASN A 153 54.15 -5.49 28.23
#